data_AF-A0A0F0GGV4-F1
#
_entry.id   AF-A0A0F0GGV4-F1
#
_cell.length_a   1.000
_cell.length_b   1.000
_cell.length_c   1.000
_cell.angle_alpha   90.00
_cell.angle_beta   90.00
_cell.angle_gamma   90.00
#
_symmetry.space_group_name_H-M   'P 1'
#
loop_
_entity.id
_entity.type
_entity.pdbx_description
1 polymer ?
#
loop_
_entity_poly.entity_id
_entity_poly.type
_entity_poly.pdbx_seq_one_letter_code
_entity_poly.pdbx_strand_id
1 'polypeptide(L)'
;LDERTRELLAVALTGTGGEDQLALRPSGLSVRRLVRAARSDAADWKPRGTVLVTGGTGALGGQVAGWLAGNGAEHLVLTSRRGPDAPGADELRAELAA
;
A
#
# COMPACT_ATOMS: atom_id res chain seq x y z
N LEU A 1 11.27 -18.87 25.49
CA LEU A 1 9.84 -19.16 25.30
C LEU A 1 9.33 -19.74 26.61
N ASP A 2 8.31 -19.12 27.22
CA ASP A 2 7.64 -19.73 28.37
C ASP A 2 6.84 -20.95 27.94
N GLU A 3 6.37 -21.72 28.92
CA GLU A 3 5.68 -22.99 28.65
C GLU A 3 4.40 -22.78 27.84
N ARG A 4 3.61 -21.78 28.21
CA ARG A 4 2.39 -21.41 27.51
C ARG A 4 2.63 -21.09 26.03
N THR A 5 3.71 -20.37 25.72
CA THR A 5 4.03 -20.02 24.33
C THR A 5 4.46 -21.25 23.53
N ARG A 6 5.13 -22.23 24.15
CA ARG A 6 5.48 -23.50 23.49
C ARG A 6 4.25 -24.34 23.18
N GLU A 7 3.31 -24.43 24.11
CA GLU A 7 2.03 -25.13 23.90
C GLU A 7 1.23 -24.49 22.75
N LEU A 8 1.11 -23.15 22.76
CA LEU A 8 0.42 -22.43 21.69
C LEU A 8 1.12 -22.56 20.34
N LEU A 9 2.45 -22.65 20.32
CA LEU A 9 3.21 -22.92 19.10
C LEU A 9 2.92 -24.35 18.58
N ALA A 10 2.86 -25.36 19.44
CA ALA A 10 2.49 -26.71 19.05
C ALA A 10 1.06 -26.76 18.46
N VAL A 11 0.10 -26.07 19.10
CA VAL A 11 -1.26 -25.93 18.55
C VAL A 11 -1.24 -25.24 17.19
N ALA A 12 -0.49 -24.14 17.04
CA ALA A 12 -0.37 -23.43 15.79
C ALA A 12 0.20 -24.29 14.64
N LEU A 13 1.22 -25.11 14.93
CA LEU A 13 1.88 -25.96 13.93
C LEU A 13 1.09 -27.22 13.57
N THR A 14 0.25 -27.72 14.47
CA THR A 14 -0.54 -28.95 14.24
C THR A 14 -1.80 -28.69 13.40
N GLY A 15 -2.16 -27.42 13.13
CA GLY A 15 -3.21 -27.07 12.19
C GLY A 15 -4.62 -27.52 12.61
N THR A 16 -4.81 -27.87 13.88
CA THR A 16 -6.06 -28.43 14.42
C THR A 16 -7.27 -27.51 14.30
N GLY A 17 -7.05 -26.21 14.11
CA GLY A 17 -8.10 -25.21 13.90
C GLY A 17 -8.44 -24.90 12.44
N GLY A 18 -7.76 -25.51 11.45
CA GLY A 18 -7.97 -25.19 10.02
C GLY A 18 -7.48 -23.80 9.59
N GLU A 19 -6.70 -23.14 10.45
CA GLU A 19 -6.17 -21.80 10.23
C GLU A 19 -4.75 -21.87 9.67
N ASP A 20 -4.46 -21.11 8.62
CA ASP A 20 -3.14 -21.03 7.97
C ASP A 20 -2.39 -19.72 8.26
N GLN A 21 -3.03 -18.78 8.96
CA GLN A 21 -2.53 -17.42 9.19
C GLN A 21 -2.67 -17.03 10.66
N LEU A 22 -1.57 -17.19 11.39
CA LEU A 22 -1.52 -17.09 12.83
C LEU A 22 -0.47 -16.06 13.27
N ALA A 23 -0.76 -15.36 14.37
CA ALA A 23 0.21 -14.54 15.08
C ALA A 23 0.33 -15.03 16.53
N LEU A 24 1.55 -15.39 16.94
CA LEU A 24 1.87 -15.77 18.31
C LEU A 24 2.44 -14.57 19.07
N ARG A 25 1.81 -14.21 20.19
CA ARG A 25 2.20 -13.09 21.06
C ARG A 25 2.13 -13.53 22.53
N PRO A 26 2.72 -12.80 23.49
CA PRO A 26 2.56 -13.09 24.92
C PRO A 26 1.09 -13.13 25.38
N SER A 27 0.21 -12.38 24.71
CA SER A 27 -1.23 -12.36 24.95
C SER A 27 -1.96 -13.63 24.44
N GLY A 28 -1.30 -14.47 23.66
CA GLY A 28 -1.85 -15.71 23.10
C GLY A 28 -1.75 -15.78 21.57
N LEU A 29 -2.56 -16.68 21.00
CA LEU A 29 -2.66 -16.90 19.57
C LEU A 29 -3.78 -16.04 18.98
N SER A 30 -3.53 -15.41 17.83
CA SER A 30 -4.53 -14.66 17.06
C SER A 30 -4.60 -15.19 15.64
N VAL A 31 -5.80 -15.25 15.07
CA VAL A 31 -6.07 -15.69 13.70
C VAL A 31 -6.33 -14.49 12.79
N ARG A 32 -5.87 -14.52 11.53
CA ARG A 32 -6.14 -13.43 10.58
C ARG A 32 -7.61 -13.47 10.13
N ARG A 33 -8.28 -12.33 10.22
CA ARG A 33 -9.62 -12.11 9.66
C ARG A 33 -9.66 -10.79 8.90
N LEU A 34 -10.27 -10.80 7.73
CA LEU A 34 -10.61 -9.59 7.01
C LEU A 34 -11.97 -9.09 7.52
N VAL A 35 -12.00 -7.87 8.04
CA VAL A 35 -13.21 -7.23 8.54
C VAL A 35 -13.44 -5.91 7.80
N ARG A 36 -14.68 -5.42 7.81
CA ARG A 36 -14.97 -4.09 7.26
C ARG A 36 -14.37 -3.03 8.18
N ALA A 37 -13.51 -2.17 7.63
CA ALA A 37 -13.01 -1.00 8.34
C ALA A 37 -14.10 0.08 8.39
N ALA A 38 -14.34 0.66 9.57
CA ALA A 38 -15.15 1.87 9.66
C ALA A 38 -14.44 3.00 8.92
N ARG A 39 -15.19 3.77 8.13
CA ARG A 39 -14.65 4.96 7.48
C ARG A 39 -14.40 6.01 8.57
N SER A 40 -13.16 6.44 8.73
CA SER A 40 -12.82 7.60 9.55
C SER A 40 -12.76 8.85 8.67
N ASP A 41 -13.16 9.99 9.22
CA ASP A 41 -12.85 11.29 8.62
C ASP A 41 -11.34 11.48 8.69
N ALA A 42 -10.68 11.35 7.54
CA ALA A 42 -9.27 11.65 7.41
C ALA A 42 -9.11 13.18 7.35
N ALA A 43 -8.04 13.70 7.96
CA ALA A 43 -7.66 15.10 7.74
C ALA A 43 -7.47 15.33 6.23
N ASP A 44 -7.89 16.49 5.75
CA ASP A 44 -7.69 16.92 4.36
C ASP A 44 -6.18 16.96 4.06
N TRP A 45 -5.70 15.90 3.41
CA TRP A 45 -4.32 15.81 3.00
C TRP A 45 -4.12 16.58 1.69
N LYS A 46 -3.07 17.41 1.64
CA LYS A 46 -2.65 18.10 0.43
C LYS A 46 -1.16 17.82 0.15
N PRO A 47 -0.79 17.56 -1.12
CA PRO A 47 0.61 17.46 -1.51
C PRO A 47 1.32 18.81 -1.29
N ARG A 48 2.63 18.76 -1.01
CA ARG A 48 3.50 19.94 -0.87
C ARG A 48 4.84 19.64 -1.52
N GLY A 49 5.41 20.61 -2.23
CA GLY A 49 6.70 20.44 -2.92
C GLY A 49 6.67 19.29 -3.94
N THR A 50 7.72 18.45 -3.92
CA THR A 50 7.91 17.36 -4.88
C THR A 50 7.33 16.04 -4.40
N VAL A 51 6.45 15.44 -5.20
CA VAL A 51 5.87 14.11 -4.95
C VAL A 51 6.48 13.08 -5.92
N LEU A 52 7.01 11.99 -5.36
CA LEU A 52 7.54 10.85 -6.11
C LEU A 52 6.46 9.78 -6.29
N VAL A 53 6.22 9.36 -7.53
CA VAL A 53 5.34 8.23 -7.87
C VAL A 53 6.16 7.13 -8.52
N THR A 54 6.30 5.99 -7.84
CA THR A 54 6.95 4.80 -8.39
C THR A 54 5.97 3.97 -9.22
N GLY A 55 6.43 3.42 -10.34
CA GLY A 55 5.52 2.92 -11.36
C GLY A 55 4.66 4.03 -11.97
N GLY A 56 5.16 5.27 -11.94
CA GLY A 56 4.39 6.48 -12.26
C GLY A 56 3.86 6.54 -13.69
N THR A 57 4.49 5.84 -14.63
CA THR A 57 4.02 5.70 -16.01
C THR A 57 3.16 4.45 -16.24
N GLY A 58 2.75 3.75 -15.18
CA GLY A 58 1.80 2.63 -15.25
C GLY A 58 0.35 3.10 -15.12
N ALA A 59 -0.61 2.19 -15.37
CA ALA A 59 -2.04 2.51 -15.39
C ALA A 59 -2.54 3.23 -14.13
N LEU A 60 -2.19 2.74 -12.94
CA LEU A 60 -2.55 3.42 -11.68
C LEU A 60 -1.65 4.63 -11.37
N GLY A 61 -0.38 4.57 -11.76
CA GLY A 61 0.59 5.64 -11.51
C GLY A 61 0.18 6.94 -12.20
N GLY A 62 -0.28 6.88 -13.45
CA GLY A 62 -0.78 8.05 -14.18
C GLY A 62 -2.04 8.65 -13.57
N GLN A 63 -2.98 7.82 -13.13
CA GLN A 63 -4.19 8.29 -12.44
C GLN A 63 -3.86 8.97 -11.11
N VAL A 64 -2.94 8.39 -10.33
CA VAL A 64 -2.46 9.00 -9.08
C VAL A 64 -1.73 10.32 -9.36
N ALA A 65 -0.90 10.38 -10.40
CA ALA A 65 -0.22 11.61 -10.80
C ALA A 65 -1.21 12.71 -11.21
N GLY A 66 -2.24 12.38 -11.99
CA GLY A 66 -3.30 13.32 -12.37
C GLY A 66 -4.08 13.83 -11.16
N TRP A 67 -4.44 12.93 -10.24
CA TRP A 67 -5.08 13.34 -8.98
C TRP A 67 -4.17 14.25 -8.13
N LEU A 68 -2.87 13.94 -8.03
CA LEU A 68 -1.91 14.77 -7.29
C LEU A 68 -1.76 16.17 -7.92
N ALA A 69 -1.67 16.26 -9.25
CA ALA A 69 -1.63 17.53 -9.96
C ALA A 69 -2.89 18.35 -9.65
N GLY A 70 -4.08 17.74 -9.77
CA GLY A 70 -5.36 18.39 -9.44
C GLY A 70 -5.51 18.79 -7.97
N ASN A 71 -4.73 18.22 -7.05
CA ASN A 71 -4.75 18.54 -5.62
C ASN A 71 -3.59 19.46 -5.19
N GLY A 72 -2.82 20.01 -6.12
CA GLY A 72 -1.84 21.06 -5.85
C GLY A 72 -0.41 20.58 -5.65
N ALA A 73 -0.04 19.41 -6.20
CA ALA A 73 1.36 19.01 -6.23
C ALA A 73 2.17 19.98 -7.10
N GLU A 74 3.23 20.58 -6.55
CA GLU A 74 4.06 21.56 -7.25
C GLU A 74 4.98 20.89 -8.27
N HIS A 75 5.52 19.71 -7.90
CA HIS A 75 6.39 18.92 -8.77
C HIS A 75 6.07 17.44 -8.67
N LEU A 76 6.02 16.76 -9.82
CA LEU A 76 5.83 15.31 -9.90
C LEU A 76 7.08 14.64 -10.46
N VAL A 77 7.59 13.64 -9.76
CA VAL A 77 8.66 12.76 -10.24
C VAL A 77 8.07 11.39 -10.49
N LEU A 78 7.93 11.02 -11.76
CA LEU A 78 7.39 9.72 -12.17
C LEU A 78 8.55 8.77 -12.48
N THR A 79 8.73 7.74 -11.65
CA THR A 79 9.77 6.73 -11.88
C THR A 79 9.16 5.42 -12.33
N SER A 80 9.79 4.78 -13.31
CA SER A 80 9.48 3.40 -13.71
C SER A 80 10.69 2.81 -14.43
N ARG A 81 10.72 1.48 -14.59
CA ARG A 81 11.82 0.80 -15.29
C ARG A 81 12.00 1.25 -16.74
N ARG A 82 10.90 1.63 -17.41
CA ARG A 82 10.92 2.11 -18.80
C ARG A 82 11.04 3.64 -18.88
N GLY A 83 10.74 4.36 -17.80
CA GLY A 83 10.85 5.81 -17.74
C GLY A 83 10.06 6.48 -18.89
N PRO A 84 10.67 7.44 -19.59
CA PRO A 84 10.09 8.10 -20.78
C PRO A 84 9.75 7.14 -21.92
N ASP A 85 10.40 5.98 -22.03
CA ASP A 85 10.13 4.99 -23.08
C ASP A 85 8.90 4.11 -22.76
N ALA A 86 8.17 4.38 -21.66
CA ALA A 86 6.94 3.68 -21.37
C ALA A 86 5.83 4.11 -22.35
N PRO A 87 5.02 3.17 -22.88
CA PRO A 87 3.86 3.53 -23.68
C PRO A 87 2.94 4.47 -22.89
N GLY A 88 2.53 5.59 -23.49
CA GLY A 88 1.68 6.58 -22.82
C GLY A 88 2.44 7.64 -22.02
N ALA A 89 3.77 7.57 -21.90
CA ALA A 89 4.53 8.46 -21.02
C ALA A 89 4.57 9.91 -21.53
N ASP A 90 4.68 10.11 -22.84
CA ASP A 90 4.68 11.45 -23.44
C ASP A 90 3.30 12.09 -23.35
N GLU A 91 2.23 11.33 -23.61
CA GLU A 91 0.86 11.81 -23.41
C GLU A 91 0.61 12.18 -21.94
N LEU A 92 0.97 11.29 -21.00
CA LEU A 92 0.84 11.55 -19.57
C LEU A 92 1.63 12.79 -19.14
N ARG A 93 2.86 12.96 -19.66
CA ARG A 93 3.66 14.16 -19.38
C ARG A 93 2.98 15.42 -19.90
N ALA A 94 2.43 15.38 -21.11
CA ALA A 94 1.72 16.51 -21.70
C ALA A 94 0.46 16.85 -20.90
N GLU A 95 -0.33 15.85 -20.49
CA GLU A 95 -1.52 16.02 -19.64
C GLU A 95 -1.19 16.66 -18.29
N LEU A 96 -0.09 16.24 -17.65
CA LEU A 96 0.31 16.75 -16.33
C LEU A 96 0.99 18.13 -16.38
N ALA A 97 1.44 18.57 -17.55
CA ALA A 97 2.10 19.86 -17.75
C ALA A 97 1.15 20.94 -18.30
N ALA A 98 -0.09 20.58 -18.65
CA ALA A 98 -1.14 21.49 -19.11
C ALA A 98 -1.79 22.22 -17.93
#